data_AF-A0A8S3I7M3-F1
#
_entry.id   AF-A0A8S3I7M3-F1
#
_cell.length_a   1.000
_cell.length_b   1.000
_cell.length_c   1.000
_cell.angle_alpha   90.00
_cell.angle_beta   90.00
_cell.angle_gamma   90.00
#
_symmetry.space_group_name_H-M   'P 1'
#
loop_
_entity.id
_entity.type
_entity.pdbx_description
1 polymer ?
#
loop_
_entity_poly.entity_id
_entity_poly.type
_entity_poly.pdbx_seq_one_letter_code
_entity_poly.pdbx_strand_id
1 'polypeptide(L)'
;MKRRERKNDRRELFCIGVTMADIYPEASWNFVYGLASIDDGIGIYSFARLDPAFPDIEAAGPCTDEERTLIFRRAIGVFVHEVIHLFGFEHCIYYSCLMNGAESEEEIDRQPLYLCPVCLRKMYSAMGKEKQHFNVIEMYTKMLDGCKRLNLKDELQWYKNRLNILNRTADN
;
A
#
# COMPACT_ATOMS: atom_id res chain seq x y z
N MET A 1 14.11 -10.65 25.17
CA MET A 1 13.42 -10.67 23.86
C MET A 1 14.24 -11.54 22.91
N LYS A 2 13.87 -12.82 22.71
CA LYS A 2 14.62 -13.71 21.81
C LYS A 2 14.31 -13.30 20.37
N ARG A 3 15.33 -12.84 19.63
CA ARG A 3 15.22 -12.57 18.19
C ARG A 3 14.95 -13.92 17.51
N ARG A 4 13.70 -14.14 17.09
CA ARG A 4 13.31 -15.37 16.38
C ARG A 4 14.09 -15.40 15.07
N GLU A 5 14.94 -16.41 14.92
CA GLU A 5 15.69 -16.63 13.68
C GLU A 5 14.69 -16.91 12.55
N ARG A 6 14.68 -16.05 11.54
CA ARG A 6 13.89 -16.27 10.31
C ARG A 6 14.47 -17.51 9.62
N LYS A 7 13.66 -18.55 9.45
CA LYS A 7 14.05 -19.76 8.71
C LYS A 7 14.41 -19.38 7.27
N ASN A 8 15.66 -19.63 6.90
CA ASN A 8 16.32 -19.17 5.67
C ASN A 8 15.96 -19.98 4.40
N ASP A 9 14.81 -20.68 4.38
CA ASP A 9 14.45 -21.64 3.32
C ASP A 9 13.08 -21.35 2.68
N ARG A 10 12.54 -20.14 2.86
CA ARG A 10 11.34 -19.74 2.12
C ARG A 10 11.73 -19.33 0.71
N ARG A 11 11.41 -20.21 -0.25
CA ARG A 11 11.17 -19.78 -1.64
C ARG A 11 10.20 -18.60 -1.59
N GLU A 12 10.59 -17.52 -2.26
CA GLU A 12 10.04 -16.16 -2.26
C GLU A 12 8.58 -16.09 -2.78
N LEU A 13 7.65 -16.85 -2.21
CA LEU A 13 6.25 -16.86 -2.62
C LEU A 13 5.39 -16.12 -1.58
N PHE A 14 4.86 -14.98 -2.01
CA PHE A 14 3.79 -14.28 -1.32
C PHE A 14 2.46 -14.58 -2.01
N CYS A 15 1.39 -14.77 -1.23
CA CYS A 15 0.05 -14.96 -1.76
C CYS A 15 -0.91 -13.93 -1.15
N ILE A 16 -1.71 -13.26 -1.98
CA ILE A 16 -2.76 -12.36 -1.51
C ILE A 16 -4.10 -12.82 -2.08
N GLY A 17 -5.01 -13.20 -1.19
CA GLY A 17 -6.41 -13.41 -1.51
C GLY A 17 -7.12 -12.09 -1.72
N VAL A 18 -7.98 -12.01 -2.73
CA VAL A 18 -8.74 -10.82 -3.06
C VAL A 18 -10.22 -11.16 -3.04
N THR A 19 -11.04 -10.35 -2.37
CA THR A 19 -12.47 -10.63 -2.19
C THR A 19 -13.34 -9.38 -2.31
N MET A 20 -14.61 -9.58 -2.68
CA MET A 20 -15.67 -8.56 -2.58
C MET A 20 -16.48 -8.70 -1.28
N ALA A 21 -16.22 -9.74 -0.49
CA ALA A 21 -16.90 -9.94 0.79
C ALA A 21 -16.29 -9.05 1.87
N ASP A 22 -17.14 -8.53 2.76
CA ASP A 22 -16.69 -7.84 3.97
C ASP A 22 -15.99 -8.83 4.91
N ILE A 23 -14.87 -8.43 5.51
CA ILE A 23 -13.99 -9.33 6.28
C ILE A 23 -13.77 -8.83 7.71
N TYR A 24 -13.77 -9.78 8.64
CA TYR A 24 -13.65 -9.54 10.08
C TYR A 24 -12.62 -10.52 10.66
N PRO A 25 -11.60 -10.05 11.39
CA PRO A 25 -10.59 -10.95 11.99
C PRO A 25 -11.20 -11.88 13.05
N GLU A 26 -12.15 -11.38 13.83
CA GLU A 26 -12.87 -12.11 14.87
C GLU A 26 -14.30 -11.58 15.02
N ALA A 27 -15.19 -12.36 15.62
CA ALA A 27 -16.61 -11.99 15.78
C ALA A 27 -16.86 -10.74 16.63
N SER A 28 -15.90 -10.38 17.51
CA SER A 28 -16.01 -9.21 18.38
C SER A 28 -15.27 -7.97 17.85
N TRP A 29 -14.57 -8.10 16.72
CA TRP A 29 -13.78 -7.02 16.14
C TRP A 29 -14.61 -6.26 15.10
N ASN A 30 -14.17 -5.04 14.81
CA ASN A 30 -14.62 -4.33 13.61
C ASN A 30 -14.12 -5.06 12.34
N PHE A 31 -14.49 -4.51 11.19
CA PHE A 31 -14.01 -4.99 9.90
C PHE A 31 -12.55 -4.62 9.66
N VAL A 32 -11.93 -5.23 8.65
CA VAL A 32 -10.63 -4.81 8.12
C VAL A 32 -10.68 -4.69 6.61
N TYR A 33 -9.89 -3.79 6.03
CA TYR A 33 -9.74 -3.69 4.57
C TYR A 33 -8.79 -4.75 4.01
N GLY A 34 -7.87 -5.21 4.84
CA GLY A 34 -6.93 -6.27 4.54
C GLY A 34 -6.28 -6.79 5.82
N LEU A 35 -5.63 -7.94 5.70
CA LEU A 35 -4.84 -8.52 6.77
C LEU A 35 -3.73 -9.37 6.18
N ALA A 36 -2.52 -9.23 6.72
CA ALA A 36 -1.36 -10.02 6.31
C ALA A 36 -0.74 -10.78 7.48
N SER A 37 -0.51 -12.08 7.30
CA SER A 37 0.40 -12.85 8.14
C SER A 37 1.80 -12.80 7.55
N ILE A 38 2.63 -11.93 8.12
CA ILE A 38 4.06 -11.79 7.78
C ILE A 38 4.77 -13.14 7.92
N ASP A 39 4.49 -13.82 9.03
CA ASP A 39 5.11 -15.09 9.38
C ASP A 39 4.65 -16.22 8.49
N ASP A 40 3.59 -16.11 7.69
CA ASP A 40 3.14 -17.16 6.76
C ASP A 40 3.29 -16.76 5.28
N GLY A 41 3.56 -15.48 4.99
CA GLY A 41 3.69 -14.98 3.62
C GLY A 41 2.35 -14.92 2.87
N ILE A 42 1.25 -14.83 3.62
CA ILE A 42 -0.11 -14.77 3.08
C ILE A 42 -0.80 -13.49 3.51
N GLY A 43 -1.62 -12.92 2.64
CA GLY A 43 -2.51 -11.82 2.95
C GLY A 43 -3.90 -12.00 2.35
N ILE A 44 -4.84 -11.22 2.83
CA ILE A 44 -6.17 -11.07 2.25
C ILE A 44 -6.50 -9.59 2.16
N TYR A 45 -7.23 -9.20 1.13
CA TYR A 45 -7.64 -7.82 0.88
C TYR A 45 -9.07 -7.81 0.33
N SER A 46 -9.89 -6.88 0.81
CA SER A 46 -11.31 -6.75 0.44
C SER A 46 -11.61 -5.41 -0.23
N PHE A 47 -12.42 -5.47 -1.28
CA PHE A 47 -12.99 -4.29 -1.94
C PHE A 47 -14.30 -3.81 -1.31
N ALA A 48 -14.92 -4.59 -0.41
CA ALA A 48 -16.31 -4.38 0.02
C ALA A 48 -16.60 -2.95 0.48
N ARG A 49 -15.71 -2.39 1.31
CA ARG A 49 -15.87 -1.09 1.97
C ARG A 49 -15.11 0.06 1.29
N LEU A 50 -14.58 -0.17 0.09
CA LEU A 50 -13.84 0.87 -0.61
C LEU A 50 -14.76 1.83 -1.36
N ASP A 51 -15.95 1.34 -1.72
CA ASP A 51 -17.04 2.14 -2.29
C ASP A 51 -17.65 3.04 -1.20
N PRO A 52 -17.65 4.37 -1.36
CA PRO A 52 -18.32 5.28 -0.42
C PRO A 52 -19.81 5.02 -0.27
N ALA A 53 -20.43 4.32 -1.23
CA ALA A 53 -21.84 3.93 -1.17
C ALA A 53 -22.08 2.67 -0.31
N PHE A 54 -21.05 1.98 0.17
CA PHE A 54 -21.22 0.80 1.04
C PHE A 54 -21.94 1.17 2.35
N PRO A 55 -22.90 0.35 2.85
CA PRO A 55 -23.35 -0.94 2.31
C PRO A 55 -24.44 -0.82 1.22
N ASP A 56 -24.99 0.36 1.00
CA ASP A 56 -26.16 0.62 0.16
C ASP A 56 -25.80 0.91 -1.31
N ILE A 57 -24.84 0.16 -1.86
CA ILE A 57 -24.32 0.34 -3.23
C ILE A 57 -25.43 0.26 -4.28
N GLU A 58 -26.41 -0.62 -4.08
CA GLU A 58 -27.54 -0.79 -5.01
C GLU A 58 -28.54 0.37 -4.97
N ALA A 59 -28.62 1.09 -3.84
CA ALA A 59 -29.44 2.28 -3.71
C ALA A 59 -28.73 3.54 -4.21
N ALA A 60 -27.40 3.49 -4.33
CA ALA A 60 -26.62 4.56 -4.92
C ALA A 60 -26.88 4.65 -6.44
N GLY A 61 -26.86 5.88 -6.94
CA GLY A 61 -26.93 6.12 -8.39
C GLY A 61 -25.68 5.61 -9.12
N PRO A 62 -25.57 5.86 -10.43
CA PRO A 62 -24.38 5.49 -11.19
C PRO A 62 -23.12 6.11 -10.57
N CYS A 63 -22.09 5.28 -10.36
CA CYS A 63 -20.79 5.72 -9.87
C CYS A 63 -20.20 6.82 -10.76
N THR A 64 -19.90 7.96 -10.16
CA THR A 64 -19.25 9.11 -10.79
C THR A 64 -17.77 8.83 -11.09
N ASP A 65 -17.16 9.64 -11.95
CA ASP A 65 -15.73 9.51 -12.26
C ASP A 65 -14.85 9.84 -11.04
N GLU A 66 -15.30 10.76 -10.18
CA GLU A 66 -14.65 11.10 -8.91
C GLU A 66 -14.69 9.92 -7.92
N GLU A 67 -15.86 9.31 -7.72
CA GLU A 67 -16.02 8.12 -6.86
C GLU A 67 -15.20 6.95 -7.39
N ARG A 68 -15.24 6.70 -8.71
CA ARG A 68 -14.41 5.68 -9.35
C ARG A 68 -12.93 5.91 -9.06
N THR A 69 -12.47 7.16 -9.21
CA THR A 69 -11.07 7.52 -8.94
C THR A 69 -10.71 7.28 -7.47
N LEU A 70 -11.60 7.66 -6.55
CA LEU A 70 -11.44 7.44 -5.11
C LEU A 70 -11.37 5.95 -4.76
N ILE A 71 -12.28 5.13 -5.28
CA ILE A 71 -12.32 3.68 -5.07
C ILE A 71 -11.01 3.05 -5.55
N PHE A 72 -10.53 3.42 -6.75
CA PHE A 72 -9.24 2.92 -7.25
C PHE A 72 -8.07 3.36 -6.39
N ARG A 73 -8.08 4.61 -5.93
CA ARG A 73 -7.04 5.14 -5.05
C ARG A 73 -6.98 4.36 -3.74
N ARG A 74 -8.13 4.15 -3.09
CA ARG A 74 -8.27 3.35 -1.86
C ARG A 74 -7.79 1.92 -2.10
N ALA A 75 -8.23 1.30 -3.20
CA ALA A 75 -7.88 -0.07 -3.55
C ALA A 75 -6.38 -0.29 -3.71
N ILE A 76 -5.70 0.61 -4.42
CA ILE A 76 -4.25 0.54 -4.61
C ILE A 76 -3.53 0.78 -3.30
N GLY A 77 -3.99 1.75 -2.50
CA GLY A 77 -3.41 2.05 -1.19
C GLY A 77 -3.42 0.83 -0.28
N VAL A 78 -4.59 0.25 -0.05
CA VAL A 78 -4.74 -0.92 0.83
C VAL A 78 -4.01 -2.13 0.25
N PHE A 79 -4.15 -2.42 -1.05
CA PHE A 79 -3.46 -3.57 -1.64
C PHE A 79 -1.94 -3.47 -1.50
N VAL A 80 -1.36 -2.31 -1.80
CA VAL A 80 0.09 -2.10 -1.65
C VAL A 80 0.49 -2.14 -0.17
N HIS A 81 -0.34 -1.64 0.75
CA HIS A 81 -0.13 -1.75 2.19
C HIS A 81 0.03 -3.21 2.63
N GLU A 82 -0.92 -4.08 2.24
CA GLU A 82 -0.87 -5.52 2.56
C GLU A 82 0.32 -6.22 1.91
N VAL A 83 0.64 -5.90 0.64
CA VAL A 83 1.85 -6.42 -0.02
C VAL A 83 3.10 -6.06 0.78
N ILE A 84 3.22 -4.82 1.25
CA ILE A 84 4.40 -4.37 1.99
C ILE A 84 4.51 -5.04 3.35
N HIS A 85 3.40 -5.38 4.01
CA HIS A 85 3.43 -6.23 5.21
C HIS A 85 4.15 -7.55 4.95
N LEU A 86 3.95 -8.18 3.78
CA LEU A 86 4.61 -9.45 3.43
C LEU A 86 6.14 -9.32 3.33
N PHE A 87 6.68 -8.12 3.11
CA PHE A 87 8.12 -7.83 3.20
C PHE A 87 8.62 -7.65 4.65
N GLY A 88 7.76 -7.84 5.65
CA GLY A 88 8.09 -7.78 7.07
C GLY A 88 7.97 -6.40 7.69
N PHE A 89 7.06 -5.57 7.17
CA PHE A 89 6.81 -4.24 7.68
C PHE A 89 5.68 -4.29 8.70
N GLU A 90 5.81 -3.52 9.77
CA GLU A 90 4.70 -3.16 10.65
C GLU A 90 4.20 -1.76 10.30
N HIS A 91 3.06 -1.37 10.86
CA HIS A 91 2.54 -0.01 10.72
C HIS A 91 3.61 1.05 11.07
N CYS A 92 3.65 2.11 10.27
CA CYS A 92 4.54 3.24 10.45
C CYS A 92 3.90 4.26 11.39
N ILE A 93 4.63 4.65 12.43
CA ILE A 93 4.21 5.69 13.39
C ILE A 93 5.04 6.98 13.27
N TYR A 94 6.01 7.02 12.35
CA TYR A 94 7.02 8.08 12.31
C TYR A 94 6.61 9.30 11.50
N TYR A 95 5.91 9.09 10.38
CA TYR A 95 5.58 10.11 9.38
C TYR A 95 4.30 9.72 8.64
N SER A 96 3.74 10.67 7.89
CA SER A 96 2.75 10.36 6.85
C SER A 96 3.35 9.38 5.84
N CYS A 97 2.74 8.21 5.72
CA CYS A 97 3.29 7.05 5.02
C CYS A 97 2.16 6.13 4.57
N LEU A 98 2.33 5.50 3.42
CA LEU A 98 1.44 4.42 2.95
C LEU A 98 1.27 3.30 3.99
N MET A 99 2.26 3.08 4.86
CA MET A 99 2.20 2.08 5.93
C MET A 99 1.60 2.59 7.24
N ASN A 100 0.96 3.76 7.30
CA ASN A 100 0.23 4.15 8.52
C ASN A 100 -0.95 3.18 8.75
N GLY A 101 -1.27 2.84 10.00
CA GLY A 101 -2.51 2.11 10.29
C GLY A 101 -3.72 3.00 10.03
N ALA A 102 -4.84 2.41 9.62
CA ALA A 102 -6.13 3.09 9.52
C ALA A 102 -7.24 2.19 10.08
N GLU A 103 -8.12 2.79 10.86
CA GLU A 103 -9.33 2.18 11.42
C GLU A 103 -10.61 2.76 10.78
N SER A 104 -10.50 3.86 10.01
CA SER A 104 -11.62 4.50 9.32
C SER A 104 -11.35 4.80 7.85
N GLU A 105 -12.41 5.05 7.07
CA GLU A 105 -12.30 5.49 5.67
C GLU A 105 -11.58 6.83 5.54
N GLU A 106 -11.85 7.77 6.44
CA GLU A 106 -11.22 9.10 6.43
C GLU A 106 -9.72 9.00 6.69
N GLU A 107 -9.29 8.03 7.50
CA GLU A 107 -7.88 7.78 7.73
C GLU A 107 -7.21 7.21 6.47
N ILE A 108 -7.85 6.26 5.78
CA ILE A 108 -7.36 5.74 4.48
C ILE A 108 -7.22 6.86 3.45
N ASP A 109 -8.22 7.73 3.37
CA ASP A 109 -8.22 8.82 2.39
C ASP A 109 -7.11 9.84 2.65
N ARG A 110 -6.72 10.03 3.92
CA ARG A 110 -5.59 10.89 4.31
C ARG A 110 -4.22 10.25 4.09
N GLN A 111 -4.15 8.92 3.97
CA GLN A 111 -2.87 8.23 3.79
C GLN A 111 -2.30 8.48 2.39
N PRO A 112 -0.98 8.75 2.29
CA PRO A 112 -0.35 8.94 1.00
C PRO A 112 -0.09 7.60 0.30
N LEU A 113 -0.05 7.60 -1.04
CA LEU A 113 0.38 6.44 -1.82
C LEU A 113 1.91 6.33 -1.99
N TYR A 114 2.68 6.81 -1.01
CA TYR A 114 4.14 6.76 -1.02
C TYR A 114 4.72 6.37 0.35
N LEU A 115 5.92 5.79 0.34
CA LEU A 115 6.63 5.44 1.56
C LEU A 115 7.41 6.65 2.10
N CYS A 116 7.35 6.84 3.43
CA CYS A 116 8.20 7.81 4.10
C CYS A 116 9.68 7.35 4.07
N PRO A 117 10.66 8.24 4.39
CA PRO A 117 12.08 7.89 4.35
C PRO A 117 12.46 6.66 5.20
N VAL A 118 11.78 6.45 6.34
CA VAL A 118 12.00 5.28 7.21
C VAL A 118 11.55 4.00 6.50
N CYS A 119 10.33 3.95 5.99
CA CYS A 119 9.81 2.76 5.30
C CYS A 119 10.52 2.53 3.96
N LEU A 120 10.94 3.58 3.25
CA LEU A 120 11.76 3.44 2.05
C LEU A 120 13.12 2.79 2.37
N ARG A 121 13.75 3.15 3.50
CA ARG A 121 14.99 2.52 3.95
C ARG A 121 14.78 1.06 4.37
N LYS A 122 13.65 0.75 5.01
CA LYS A 122 13.24 -0.65 5.28
C LYS A 122 13.10 -1.42 3.98
N MET A 123 12.48 -0.82 2.95
CA MET A 123 12.26 -1.46 1.64
C MET A 123 13.57 -1.79 0.95
N TYR A 124 14.48 -0.81 0.89
CA TYR A 124 15.83 -1.01 0.40
C TYR A 124 16.55 -2.17 1.12
N SER A 125 16.34 -2.30 2.43
CA SER A 125 16.97 -3.35 3.24
C SER A 125 16.33 -4.72 2.99
N ALA A 126 15.00 -4.77 2.83
CA ALA A 126 14.23 -5.99 2.58
C ALA A 126 14.48 -6.56 1.18
N MET A 127 14.66 -5.71 0.17
CA MET A 127 14.97 -6.09 -1.21
C MET A 127 16.44 -6.50 -1.42
N GLY A 128 17.26 -6.45 -0.36
CA GLY A 128 18.64 -6.94 -0.34
C GLY A 128 19.67 -5.93 -0.84
N LYS A 129 20.76 -5.75 -0.07
CA LYS A 129 21.96 -5.01 -0.52
C LYS A 129 22.73 -5.75 -1.62
N GLU A 130 22.68 -7.08 -1.61
CA GLU A 130 23.52 -7.93 -2.48
C GLU A 130 23.00 -8.07 -3.91
N LYS A 131 21.70 -7.82 -4.15
CA LYS A 131 21.09 -7.99 -5.48
C LYS A 131 21.04 -6.70 -6.33
N GLN A 132 21.45 -5.52 -5.84
CA GLN A 132 21.45 -4.24 -6.60
C GLN A 132 20.13 -3.85 -7.33
N HIS A 133 19.01 -4.56 -7.15
CA HIS A 133 17.82 -4.40 -8.01
C HIS A 133 16.85 -3.31 -7.54
N PHE A 134 17.02 -2.73 -6.35
CA PHE A 134 16.14 -1.66 -5.89
C PHE A 134 16.63 -0.29 -6.36
N ASN A 135 16.10 0.16 -7.50
CA ASN A 135 16.30 1.51 -8.03
C ASN A 135 15.08 2.38 -7.70
N VAL A 136 15.25 3.34 -6.78
CA VAL A 136 14.18 4.25 -6.36
C VAL A 136 13.71 5.17 -7.49
N ILE A 137 14.60 5.57 -8.39
CA ILE A 137 14.24 6.41 -9.55
C ILE A 137 13.37 5.60 -10.50
N GLU A 138 13.76 4.36 -10.81
CA GLU A 138 12.95 3.47 -11.65
C GLU A 138 11.58 3.18 -11.02
N MET A 139 11.54 2.89 -9.73
CA MET A 139 10.30 2.68 -8.98
C MET A 139 9.39 3.91 -9.07
N TYR A 140 9.91 5.10 -8.77
CA TYR A 140 9.11 6.33 -8.82
C TYR A 140 8.68 6.72 -10.24
N THR A 141 9.48 6.43 -11.27
CA THR A 141 9.05 6.60 -12.67
C THR A 141 7.86 5.68 -12.99
N LYS A 142 7.92 4.40 -12.60
CA LYS A 142 6.82 3.46 -12.78
C LYS A 142 5.56 3.87 -12.02
N MET A 143 5.71 4.38 -10.79
CA MET A 143 4.60 4.90 -9.98
C MET A 143 3.99 6.17 -10.60
N LEU A 144 4.82 7.08 -11.13
CA LEU A 144 4.35 8.27 -11.85
C LEU A 144 3.49 7.90 -13.06
N ASP A 145 3.95 6.94 -13.87
CA ASP A 145 3.19 6.44 -15.02
C ASP A 145 1.87 5.78 -14.60
N GLY A 146 1.87 5.04 -13.48
CA GLY A 146 0.67 4.48 -12.87
C GLY A 146 -0.33 5.57 -12.47
N CYS A 147 0.13 6.58 -11.73
CA CYS A 147 -0.70 7.71 -11.32
C CYS A 147 -1.29 8.46 -12.52
N LYS A 148 -0.54 8.59 -13.61
CA LYS A 148 -1.02 9.21 -14.86
C LYS A 148 -2.16 8.42 -15.49
N ARG A 149 -2.03 7.09 -15.58
CA ARG A 149 -3.08 6.22 -16.15
C ARG A 149 -4.36 6.22 -15.32
N LEU A 150 -4.23 6.42 -14.02
CA LEU A 150 -5.34 6.37 -13.05
C LEU A 150 -5.88 7.75 -12.66
N ASN A 151 -5.38 8.82 -13.29
CA ASN A 151 -5.77 10.21 -13.01
C ASN A 151 -5.60 10.62 -11.52
N LEU A 152 -4.59 10.05 -10.83
CA LEU A 152 -4.25 10.37 -9.44
C LEU A 152 -3.37 11.63 -9.40
N LYS A 153 -4.00 12.80 -9.47
CA LYS A 153 -3.33 14.09 -9.70
C LYS A 153 -2.34 14.47 -8.59
N ASP A 154 -2.71 14.27 -7.34
CA ASP A 154 -1.90 14.66 -6.19
C ASP A 154 -0.65 13.78 -6.08
N GLU A 155 -0.82 12.46 -6.21
CA GLU A 155 0.27 11.50 -6.24
C GLU A 155 1.19 11.70 -7.45
N LEU A 156 0.61 11.96 -8.63
CA LEU A 156 1.38 12.26 -9.84
C LEU A 156 2.28 13.49 -9.62
N GLN A 157 1.74 14.55 -9.02
CA GLN A 157 2.52 15.75 -8.72
C GLN A 157 3.61 15.47 -7.68
N TRP A 158 3.31 14.66 -6.65
CA TRP A 158 4.28 14.26 -5.63
C TRP A 158 5.44 13.47 -6.23
N TYR A 159 5.16 12.43 -7.03
CA TYR A 159 6.19 11.62 -7.68
C TYR A 159 7.04 12.43 -8.66
N LYS A 160 6.42 13.34 -9.42
CA LYS A 160 7.13 14.26 -10.33
C LYS A 160 8.11 15.16 -9.56
N ASN A 161 7.66 15.75 -8.46
CA ASN A 161 8.51 16.59 -7.60
C ASN A 161 9.67 15.77 -7.02
N ARG A 162 9.40 14.54 -6.59
CA ARG A 162 10.42 13.68 -5.97
C ARG A 162 11.49 13.25 -6.98
N LEU A 163 11.10 12.87 -8.20
CA LEU A 163 12.03 12.54 -9.28
C LEU A 163 12.92 13.72 -9.66
N ASN A 164 12.36 14.94 -9.74
CA ASN A 164 13.15 16.14 -10.01
C ASN A 164 14.26 16.38 -8.97
N ILE A 165 13.98 16.12 -7.69
CA ILE A 165 14.97 16.24 -6.60
C ILE A 165 16.07 15.18 -6.76
N LEU A 166 15.68 13.92 -7.01
CA LEU A 166 16.62 12.81 -7.12
C LEU A 166 17.55 12.95 -8.33
N ASN A 167 17.03 13.36 -9.49
CA ASN A 167 17.83 13.53 -10.70
C ASN A 167 18.84 14.67 -10.56
N ARG A 168 18.45 15.80 -9.94
CA ARG A 168 19.40 16.91 -9.64
C ARG A 168 20.54 16.52 -8.71
N THR A 169 20.33 15.50 -7.88
CA THR A 169 21.34 15.01 -6.94
C THR A 169 22.25 13.96 -7.59
N ALA A 170 21.82 13.35 -8.70
CA ALA A 170 22.62 12.41 -9.47
C ALA A 170 23.62 13.11 -10.42
N ASP A 171 23.34 14.35 -10.81
CA ASP A 171 24.16 15.16 -11.71
C ASP A 171 25.26 15.98 -10.98
N ASN A 172 25.30 15.95 -9.64
CA ASN A 172 26.31 16.60 -8.80
C ASN A 172 27.23 15.58 -8.13
#